data_AF-A0A7W0MSM7-F1
#
_entry.id   AF-A0A7W0MSM7-F1
#
_cell.length_a   1.000
_cell.length_b   1.000
_cell.length_c   1.000
_cell.angle_alpha   90.00
_cell.angle_beta   90.00
_cell.angle_gamma   90.00
#
_symmetry.space_group_name_H-M   'P 1'
#
loop_
_entity.id
_entity.type
_entity.pdbx_description
1 polymer ?
#
loop_
_entity_poly.entity_id
_entity_poly.type
_entity_poly.pdbx_seq_one_letter_code
_entity_poly.pdbx_strand_id
1 'polypeptide(L)'
;MDEADDLLQRALIDAEASAAVALKVSDLALADALTIVFHGRRDLGTIQTYVAHGGRGAGSSVGAADLLRVPCDLDLAEAGDREEAEELYAAQARALRDAIVAADTVLAVWVEPLTEATGAGVEVDRSIELGVRLPAHRLMPVALTAPERRLTVAPVCGARTLAEGRPPLGIVCAQQDVAHVYPLSDDPERCLEDFEARASEHARRTAERLTHQETSVQRFLELNGDDFAPTG
;
A
#
# COMPACT_ATOMS: atom_id res chain seq x y z
N MET A 1 -17.61 4.42 2.76
CA MET A 1 -17.15 5.51 1.90
C MET A 1 -16.29 6.36 2.81
N ASP A 2 -14.98 6.36 2.55
CA ASP A 2 -13.98 6.88 3.47
C ASP A 2 -14.05 8.42 3.52
N GLU A 3 -13.87 9.02 4.69
CA GLU A 3 -13.88 10.50 4.83
C GLU A 3 -12.77 11.12 3.96
N ALA A 4 -11.67 10.39 3.76
CA ALA A 4 -10.61 10.74 2.83
C ALA A 4 -11.04 10.72 1.35
N ASP A 5 -11.90 9.78 0.94
CA ASP A 5 -12.41 9.67 -0.43
C ASP A 5 -13.38 10.81 -0.75
N ASP A 6 -14.29 11.11 0.18
CA ASP A 6 -15.25 12.21 0.05
C ASP A 6 -14.52 13.57 0.02
N LEU A 7 -13.47 13.72 0.82
CA LEU A 7 -12.61 14.90 0.79
C LEU A 7 -11.84 15.00 -0.53
N LEU A 8 -11.31 13.90 -1.07
CA LEU A 8 -10.61 13.89 -2.36
C LEU A 8 -11.56 14.23 -3.52
N GLN A 9 -12.75 13.65 -3.53
CA GLN A 9 -13.75 13.89 -4.56
C GLN A 9 -14.24 15.35 -4.57
N ARG A 10 -14.46 15.96 -3.41
CA ARG A 10 -14.81 17.39 -3.31
C ARG A 10 -13.71 18.31 -3.80
N ALA A 11 -12.45 17.90 -3.66
CA ALA A 11 -11.31 18.74 -3.98
C ALA A 11 -10.89 18.74 -5.45
N LEU A 12 -11.25 17.70 -6.20
CA LEU A 12 -11.12 17.68 -7.67
C LEU A 12 -12.10 18.64 -8.37
N ILE A 13 -13.05 19.22 -7.63
CA ILE A 13 -14.17 20.01 -8.18
C ILE A 13 -13.95 21.53 -8.04
N ASP A 14 -13.11 22.00 -7.10
CA ASP A 14 -12.94 23.44 -6.81
C ASP A 14 -11.55 23.98 -7.20
N ALA A 15 -11.46 24.56 -8.39
CA ALA A 15 -10.22 25.06 -8.99
C ALA A 15 -9.67 26.37 -8.35
N GLU A 16 -10.45 27.08 -7.51
CA GLU A 16 -9.96 28.27 -6.81
C GLU A 16 -9.32 27.93 -5.44
N ALA A 17 -9.63 26.75 -4.89
CA ALA A 17 -9.17 26.28 -3.59
C ALA A 17 -8.05 25.22 -3.65
N SER A 18 -7.79 24.66 -4.83
CA SER A 18 -6.81 23.58 -5.04
C SER A 18 -5.91 23.80 -6.25
N ALA A 19 -4.74 23.16 -6.23
CA ALA A 19 -3.83 23.07 -7.37
C ALA A 19 -3.29 21.66 -7.49
N ALA A 20 -3.17 21.14 -8.72
CA ALA A 20 -2.66 19.80 -8.97
C ALA A 20 -1.57 19.81 -10.04
N VAL A 21 -0.50 19.06 -9.79
CA VAL A 21 0.60 18.84 -10.74
C VAL A 21 0.81 17.34 -10.93
N ALA A 22 0.87 16.91 -12.19
CA ALA A 22 1.05 15.52 -12.55
C ALA A 22 2.44 15.29 -13.16
N LEU A 23 3.11 14.24 -12.70
CA LEU A 23 4.39 13.76 -13.22
C LEU A 23 4.23 12.31 -13.69
N LYS A 24 4.44 12.09 -15.00
CA LYS A 24 4.49 10.74 -15.57
C LYS A 24 5.82 10.05 -15.21
N VAL A 25 5.72 8.79 -14.83
CA VAL A 25 6.82 7.84 -14.66
C VAL A 25 6.63 6.75 -15.71
N SER A 26 7.64 6.53 -16.56
CA SER A 26 7.64 5.54 -17.64
C SER A 26 8.80 4.56 -17.48
N ASP A 27 8.88 3.60 -18.41
CA ASP A 27 10.00 2.65 -18.52
C ASP A 27 10.15 1.79 -17.25
N LEU A 28 8.99 1.45 -16.67
CA LEU A 28 8.86 0.56 -15.52
C LEU A 28 8.91 -0.90 -16.01
N ALA A 29 9.42 -1.79 -15.16
CA ALA A 29 9.61 -3.20 -15.44
C ALA A 29 8.30 -4.00 -15.37
N LEU A 30 7.39 -3.67 -14.44
CA LEU A 30 6.09 -4.36 -14.28
C LEU A 30 4.89 -3.52 -14.71
N ALA A 31 4.88 -2.24 -14.35
CA ALA A 31 3.90 -1.29 -14.87
C ALA A 31 4.31 -0.74 -16.24
N ASP A 32 3.37 -0.36 -17.08
CA ASP A 32 3.71 0.34 -18.34
C ASP A 32 4.09 1.81 -18.07
N ALA A 33 3.30 2.46 -17.22
CA ALA A 33 3.52 3.81 -16.74
C ALA A 33 2.70 4.04 -15.47
N LEU A 34 3.18 4.97 -14.64
CA LEU A 34 2.46 5.50 -13.48
C LEU A 34 2.43 7.02 -13.55
N THR A 35 1.50 7.64 -12.84
CA THR A 35 1.42 9.11 -12.70
C THR A 35 1.43 9.47 -11.24
N ILE A 36 2.41 10.26 -10.83
CA ILE A 36 2.44 10.92 -9.52
C ILE A 36 1.62 12.19 -9.63
N VAL A 37 0.72 12.43 -8.67
CA VAL A 37 -0.07 13.65 -8.59
C VAL A 37 0.18 14.31 -7.24
N PHE A 38 0.71 15.53 -7.28
CA PHE A 38 0.79 16.42 -6.12
C PHE A 38 -0.44 17.32 -6.11
N HIS A 39 -1.20 17.29 -5.04
CA HIS A 39 -2.46 17.98 -4.92
C HIS A 39 -2.47 18.87 -3.68
N GLY A 40 -2.27 20.17 -3.90
CA GLY A 40 -2.29 21.20 -2.88
C GLY A 40 -3.70 21.67 -2.60
N ARG A 41 -4.06 21.76 -1.33
CA ARG A 41 -5.38 22.24 -0.89
C ARG A 41 -5.25 23.24 0.25
N ARG A 42 -5.92 24.38 0.10
CA ARG A 42 -5.91 25.43 1.15
C ARG A 42 -6.59 24.99 2.43
N ASP A 43 -7.68 24.22 2.33
CA ASP A 43 -8.46 23.79 3.50
C ASP A 43 -7.81 22.65 4.28
N LEU A 44 -7.01 21.81 3.62
CA LEU A 44 -6.22 20.77 4.31
C LEU A 44 -4.87 21.28 4.84
N GLY A 45 -4.38 22.41 4.34
CA GLY A 45 -3.08 22.97 4.75
C GLY A 45 -1.88 22.09 4.37
N THR A 46 -2.03 21.19 3.40
CA THR A 46 -0.97 20.27 2.96
C THR A 46 -1.05 20.03 1.45
N ILE A 47 0.04 19.55 0.86
CA ILE A 47 0.11 19.08 -0.53
C ILE A 47 0.19 17.55 -0.51
N GLN A 48 -0.95 16.91 -0.76
CA GLN A 48 -1.07 15.47 -0.72
C GLN A 48 -0.51 14.82 -1.97
N THR A 49 0.19 13.71 -1.78
CA THR A 49 0.74 12.90 -2.88
C THR A 49 -0.14 11.69 -3.16
N TYR A 50 -0.42 11.48 -4.45
CA TYR A 50 -1.13 10.33 -4.98
C TYR A 50 -0.38 9.69 -6.13
N VAL A 51 -0.64 8.40 -6.37
CA VAL A 51 -0.12 7.66 -7.53
C VAL A 51 -1.28 6.97 -8.23
N ALA A 52 -1.38 7.16 -9.54
CA ALA A 52 -2.36 6.50 -10.39
C ALA A 52 -1.67 5.61 -11.43
N HIS A 53 -2.38 4.57 -11.88
CA HIS A 53 -1.94 3.78 -13.02
C HIS A 53 -2.07 4.55 -14.35
N GLY A 54 -1.13 4.29 -15.25
CA GLY A 54 -1.06 4.87 -16.59
C GLY A 54 -0.26 6.18 -16.64
N GLY A 55 0.09 6.60 -17.86
CA GLY A 55 0.80 7.87 -18.11
C GLY A 55 -0.17 9.00 -18.41
N ARG A 56 -0.82 9.54 -17.39
CA ARG A 56 -1.83 10.61 -17.51
C ARG A 56 -1.13 11.97 -17.62
N GLY A 57 -1.58 12.80 -18.55
CA GLY A 57 -1.02 14.13 -18.83
C GLY A 57 -1.85 15.26 -18.24
N ALA A 58 -1.35 16.49 -18.35
CA ALA A 58 -2.09 17.68 -17.98
C ALA A 58 -3.48 17.72 -18.64
N GLY A 59 -4.53 18.01 -17.85
CA GLY A 59 -5.92 18.04 -18.31
C GLY A 59 -6.62 16.68 -18.41
N SER A 60 -5.94 15.58 -18.07
CA SER A 60 -6.58 14.25 -17.97
C SER A 60 -7.38 14.15 -16.68
N SER A 61 -8.65 13.76 -16.75
CA SER A 61 -9.47 13.47 -15.56
C SER A 61 -9.05 12.16 -14.91
N VAL A 62 -8.92 12.15 -13.58
CA VAL A 62 -8.63 10.95 -12.78
C VAL A 62 -9.74 10.78 -11.77
N GLY A 63 -10.38 9.60 -11.75
CA GLY A 63 -11.38 9.29 -10.74
C GLY A 63 -10.72 9.11 -9.38
N ALA A 64 -11.43 9.44 -8.30
CA ALA A 64 -10.93 9.21 -6.93
C ALA A 64 -10.55 7.73 -6.71
N ALA A 65 -11.33 6.80 -7.26
CA ALA A 65 -11.08 5.36 -7.21
C ALA A 65 -9.81 4.90 -7.97
N ASP A 66 -9.20 5.78 -8.77
CA ASP A 66 -7.95 5.51 -9.50
C ASP A 66 -6.70 6.06 -8.75
N LEU A 67 -6.88 6.73 -7.61
CA LEU A 67 -5.83 7.44 -6.89
C LEU A 67 -5.41 6.69 -5.64
N LEU A 68 -4.22 6.10 -5.66
CA LEU A 68 -3.60 5.57 -4.45
C LEU A 68 -2.98 6.72 -3.66
N ARG A 69 -3.44 6.92 -2.42
CA ARG A 69 -2.80 7.86 -1.49
C ARG A 69 -1.43 7.34 -1.03
N VAL A 70 -0.39 8.14 -1.23
CA VAL A 70 1.00 7.82 -0.81
C VAL A 70 1.46 8.89 0.19
N PRO A 71 1.65 8.57 1.48
CA PRO A 71 1.90 9.55 2.56
C PRO A 71 3.33 10.09 2.56
N CYS A 72 3.76 10.61 1.41
CA CYS A 72 5.00 11.30 1.14
C CYS A 72 4.64 12.69 0.61
N ASP A 73 4.02 13.50 1.47
CA ASP A 73 3.45 14.79 1.10
C ASP A 73 4.54 15.80 0.76
N LEU A 74 4.24 16.65 -0.22
CA LEU A 74 5.13 17.70 -0.66
C LEU A 74 5.14 18.82 0.37
N ASP A 75 6.31 19.11 0.91
CA ASP A 75 6.53 20.24 1.81
C ASP A 75 7.37 21.31 1.12
N LEU A 76 6.81 22.51 1.03
CA LEU A 76 7.44 23.71 0.46
C LEU A 76 7.59 24.83 1.51
N ALA A 77 7.28 24.56 2.78
CA ALA A 77 7.19 25.60 3.82
C ALA A 77 8.55 26.25 4.13
N GLU A 78 9.65 25.55 3.87
CA GLU A 78 11.01 26.07 4.09
C GLU A 78 11.52 26.97 2.96
N ALA A 79 10.80 27.07 1.83
CA ALA A 79 11.19 27.96 0.75
C ALA A 79 11.01 29.43 1.14
N GLY A 80 12.09 30.20 1.09
CA GLY A 80 12.09 31.65 1.31
C GLY A 80 11.57 32.44 0.11
N ASP A 81 11.63 31.85 -1.08
CA ASP A 81 11.09 32.45 -2.31
C ASP A 81 10.57 31.40 -3.31
N ARG A 82 10.18 31.89 -4.49
CA ARG A 82 9.64 31.05 -5.56
C ARG A 82 10.68 30.11 -6.15
N GLU A 83 11.92 30.56 -6.31
CA GLU A 83 12.99 29.77 -6.93
C GLU A 83 13.32 28.59 -6.02
N GLU A 84 13.49 28.85 -4.72
CA GLU A 84 13.69 27.81 -3.71
C GLU A 84 12.52 26.82 -3.66
N ALA A 85 11.27 27.30 -3.79
CA ALA A 85 10.09 26.41 -3.83
C ALA A 85 10.09 25.51 -5.08
N GLU A 86 10.48 26.05 -6.24
CA GLU A 86 10.61 25.29 -7.48
C GLU A 86 11.73 24.23 -7.38
N GLU A 87 12.84 24.56 -6.72
CA GLU A 87 13.93 23.62 -6.44
C GLU A 87 13.51 22.49 -5.49
N LEU A 88 12.85 22.81 -4.37
CA LEU A 88 12.32 21.82 -3.42
C LEU A 88 11.31 20.89 -4.10
N TYR A 89 10.38 21.45 -4.89
CA TYR A 89 9.45 20.66 -5.70
C TYR A 89 10.20 19.70 -6.63
N ALA A 90 11.16 20.20 -7.40
CA ALA A 90 11.90 19.38 -8.36
C ALA A 90 12.71 18.27 -7.67
N ALA A 91 13.30 18.56 -6.51
CA ALA A 91 14.04 17.59 -5.71
C ALA A 91 13.12 16.47 -5.19
N GLN A 92 11.98 16.82 -4.59
CA GLN A 92 11.03 15.84 -4.08
C GLN A 92 10.38 15.03 -5.20
N ALA A 93 9.96 15.68 -6.30
CA ALA A 93 9.40 14.99 -7.46
C ALA A 93 10.39 13.98 -8.07
N ARG A 94 11.68 14.31 -8.11
CA ARG A 94 12.74 13.41 -8.55
C ARG A 94 12.92 12.22 -7.60
N ALA A 95 12.98 12.48 -6.29
CA ALA A 95 13.08 11.42 -5.28
C ALA A 95 11.87 10.46 -5.33
N LEU A 96 10.67 11.03 -5.50
CA LEU A 96 9.41 10.44 -5.93
C LEU A 96 9.58 9.37 -7.00
N ARG A 97 9.91 9.87 -8.20
CA ARG A 97 10.09 9.06 -9.40
C ARG A 97 11.13 7.97 -9.18
N ASP A 98 12.28 8.30 -8.62
CA ASP A 98 13.38 7.34 -8.42
C ASP A 98 12.96 6.21 -7.46
N ALA A 99 12.18 6.52 -6.41
CA ALA A 99 11.66 5.53 -5.49
C ALA A 99 10.68 4.57 -6.17
N ILE A 100 9.77 5.08 -7.01
CA ILE A 100 8.82 4.26 -7.77
C ILE A 100 9.55 3.35 -8.75
N VAL A 101 10.51 3.89 -9.52
CA VAL A 101 11.30 3.08 -10.48
C VAL A 101 12.07 1.98 -9.75
N ALA A 102 12.72 2.31 -8.63
CA ALA A 102 13.44 1.33 -7.84
C ALA A 102 12.51 0.25 -7.26
N ALA A 103 11.36 0.63 -6.72
CA ALA A 103 10.39 -0.30 -6.17
C ALA A 103 9.80 -1.24 -7.23
N ASP A 104 9.48 -0.72 -8.41
CA ASP A 104 8.98 -1.52 -9.53
C ASP A 104 10.04 -2.50 -10.05
N THR A 105 11.30 -2.06 -10.13
CA THR A 105 12.44 -2.92 -10.48
C THR A 105 12.64 -4.03 -9.44
N VAL A 106 12.63 -3.70 -8.14
CA VAL A 106 12.74 -4.70 -7.08
C VAL A 106 11.57 -5.66 -7.14
N LEU A 107 10.35 -5.17 -7.32
CA LEU A 107 9.18 -6.04 -7.44
C LEU A 107 9.30 -6.98 -8.65
N ALA A 108 9.88 -6.54 -9.77
CA ALA A 108 10.15 -7.40 -10.92
C ALA A 108 11.10 -8.57 -10.57
N VAL A 109 12.13 -8.31 -9.76
CA VAL A 109 13.07 -9.34 -9.27
C VAL A 109 12.35 -10.40 -8.42
N TRP A 110 11.28 -10.02 -7.71
CA TRP A 110 10.51 -10.95 -6.88
C TRP A 110 9.62 -11.92 -7.68
N VAL A 111 9.38 -11.69 -8.97
CA VAL A 111 8.46 -12.52 -9.78
C VAL A 111 8.92 -13.98 -9.83
N GLU A 112 10.20 -14.23 -10.12
CA GLU A 112 10.75 -15.58 -10.26
C GLU A 112 10.76 -16.32 -8.90
N PRO A 113 11.36 -15.79 -7.82
CA PRO A 113 11.32 -16.43 -6.50
C PRO A 113 9.90 -16.72 -6.00
N LEU A 114 8.95 -15.79 -6.24
CA LEU A 114 7.56 -15.99 -5.85
C LEU A 114 6.88 -17.09 -6.68
N THR A 115 7.18 -17.18 -7.97
CA THR A 115 6.68 -18.25 -8.85
C THR A 115 7.20 -19.61 -8.38
N GLU A 116 8.49 -19.71 -8.08
CA GLU A 116 9.11 -20.94 -7.59
C GLU A 116 8.57 -21.37 -6.23
N ALA A 117 8.51 -20.44 -5.26
CA ALA A 117 8.02 -20.74 -3.91
C ALA A 117 6.54 -21.17 -3.89
N THR A 118 5.72 -20.59 -4.77
CA THR A 118 4.28 -20.91 -4.80
C THR A 118 3.97 -22.13 -5.65
N GLY A 119 4.85 -22.45 -6.62
CA GLY A 119 4.65 -23.50 -7.61
C GLY A 119 3.56 -23.18 -8.63
N ALA A 120 3.13 -21.92 -8.72
CA ALA A 120 1.98 -21.47 -9.47
C ALA A 120 2.24 -20.13 -10.17
N GLY A 121 1.30 -19.72 -11.03
CA GLY A 121 1.38 -18.45 -11.74
C GLY A 121 1.30 -17.24 -10.80
N VAL A 122 2.25 -16.32 -10.94
CA VAL A 122 2.22 -14.99 -10.32
C VAL A 122 1.58 -14.00 -11.27
N GLU A 123 0.66 -13.20 -10.76
CA GLU A 123 -0.04 -12.15 -11.48
C GLU A 123 0.42 -10.77 -11.01
N VAL A 124 0.35 -9.77 -11.90
CA VAL A 124 0.59 -8.37 -11.56
C VAL A 124 -0.75 -7.66 -11.33
N ASP A 125 -1.07 -7.41 -10.07
CA ASP A 125 -2.25 -6.64 -9.66
C ASP A 125 -1.95 -5.13 -9.74
N ARG A 126 -2.82 -4.40 -10.45
CA ARG A 126 -2.72 -2.95 -10.70
C ARG A 126 -3.83 -2.16 -10.00
N SER A 127 -4.57 -2.79 -9.10
CA SER A 127 -5.68 -2.21 -8.35
C SER A 127 -5.18 -1.28 -7.26
N ILE A 128 -5.95 -0.22 -6.98
CA ILE A 128 -5.69 0.69 -5.85
C ILE A 128 -5.94 -0.03 -4.52
N GLU A 129 -7.03 -0.78 -4.45
CA GLU A 129 -7.40 -1.60 -3.30
C GLU A 129 -6.84 -3.02 -3.45
N LEU A 130 -6.33 -3.58 -2.35
CA LEU A 130 -5.91 -4.98 -2.28
C LEU A 130 -6.90 -5.77 -1.44
N GLY A 131 -7.06 -7.06 -1.75
CA GLY A 131 -7.86 -8.00 -0.95
C GLY A 131 -7.25 -8.36 0.41
N VAL A 132 -6.13 -7.74 0.79
CA VAL A 132 -5.41 -7.95 2.05
C VAL A 132 -5.06 -6.62 2.70
N ARG A 133 -5.08 -6.59 4.04
CA ARG A 133 -4.64 -5.41 4.81
C ARG A 133 -3.13 -5.42 4.94
N LEU A 134 -2.52 -4.29 4.64
CA LEU A 134 -1.08 -4.09 4.79
C LEU A 134 -0.78 -3.32 6.08
N PRO A 135 0.34 -3.61 6.76
CA PRO A 135 0.75 -2.91 7.97
C PRO A 135 1.39 -1.54 7.68
N ALA A 136 1.65 -1.23 6.41
CA ALA A 136 2.26 0.01 5.95
C ALA A 136 1.61 0.49 4.65
N HIS A 137 1.79 1.77 4.33
CA HIS A 137 1.21 2.38 3.14
C HIS A 137 1.92 1.89 1.87
N ARG A 138 1.16 1.66 0.81
CA ARG A 138 1.72 1.29 -0.48
C ARG A 138 2.42 2.48 -1.11
N LEU A 139 3.54 2.21 -1.78
CA LEU A 139 4.25 3.24 -2.57
C LEU A 139 3.59 3.45 -3.95
N MET A 140 3.04 2.39 -4.53
CA MET A 140 2.50 2.41 -5.89
C MET A 140 1.34 1.42 -6.05
N PRO A 141 0.42 1.63 -7.02
CA PRO A 141 -0.71 0.75 -7.27
C PRO A 141 -0.29 -0.46 -8.14
N VAL A 142 0.79 -1.12 -7.73
CA VAL A 142 1.29 -2.35 -8.34
C VAL A 142 1.62 -3.32 -7.21
N ALA A 143 1.22 -4.57 -7.37
CA ALA A 143 1.54 -5.67 -6.47
C ALA A 143 1.71 -6.95 -7.29
N LEU A 144 2.46 -7.91 -6.74
CA LEU A 144 2.43 -9.29 -7.22
C LEU A 144 1.44 -10.08 -6.38
N THR A 145 0.65 -10.91 -7.03
CA THR A 145 -0.30 -11.81 -6.36
C THR A 145 -0.09 -13.22 -6.84
N ALA A 146 -0.05 -14.16 -5.90
CA ALA A 146 -0.13 -15.60 -6.17
C ALA A 146 -1.49 -16.09 -5.64
N PRO A 147 -2.55 -16.10 -6.49
CA PRO A 147 -3.92 -16.32 -6.03
C PRO A 147 -4.12 -17.68 -5.35
N GLU A 148 -3.46 -18.72 -5.86
CA GLU A 148 -3.55 -20.09 -5.32
C GLU A 148 -3.05 -20.17 -3.87
N ARG A 149 -2.04 -19.37 -3.53
CA ARG A 149 -1.49 -19.26 -2.17
C ARG A 149 -2.06 -18.06 -1.40
N ARG A 150 -2.98 -17.29 -1.99
CA ARG A 150 -3.53 -16.03 -1.44
C ARG A 150 -2.44 -15.07 -0.94
N LEU A 151 -1.27 -15.12 -1.56
CA LEU A 151 -0.09 -14.34 -1.16
C LEU A 151 -0.02 -13.10 -2.03
N THR A 152 0.16 -11.95 -1.40
CA THR A 152 0.37 -10.66 -2.05
C THR A 152 1.71 -10.10 -1.63
N VAL A 153 2.49 -9.64 -2.59
CA VAL A 153 3.76 -8.95 -2.40
C VAL A 153 3.65 -7.54 -2.96
N ALA A 154 3.95 -6.52 -2.16
CA ALA A 154 3.84 -5.14 -2.60
C ALA A 154 4.95 -4.25 -2.03
N PRO A 155 5.41 -3.22 -2.76
CA PRO A 155 6.28 -2.21 -2.21
C PRO A 155 5.48 -1.27 -1.30
N VAL A 156 6.02 -1.07 -0.10
CA VAL A 156 5.46 -0.19 0.92
C VAL A 156 6.44 0.92 1.27
N CYS A 157 5.92 1.99 1.83
CA CYS A 157 6.67 3.12 2.33
C CYS A 157 6.20 3.50 3.73
N GLY A 158 7.14 4.01 4.54
CA GLY A 158 6.80 4.68 5.79
C GLY A 158 6.29 6.10 5.54
N ALA A 159 5.46 6.60 6.46
CA ALA A 159 5.02 7.99 6.46
C ALA A 159 6.20 8.90 6.82
N ARG A 160 6.75 9.60 5.84
CA ARG A 160 7.69 10.71 6.01
C ARG A 160 7.64 11.61 4.79
N THR A 161 8.02 12.88 4.95
CA THR A 161 8.14 13.80 3.81
C THR A 161 9.39 13.44 3.01
N LEU A 162 9.37 13.73 1.70
CA LEU A 162 10.55 13.52 0.85
C LEU A 162 11.69 14.52 1.15
N ALA A 163 11.37 15.61 1.84
CA ALA A 163 12.35 16.55 2.35
C ALA A 163 13.31 15.88 3.35
N GLU A 164 12.83 14.88 4.09
CA GLU A 164 13.65 14.04 4.99
C GLU A 164 14.46 12.97 4.23
N GLY A 165 14.40 12.95 2.89
CA GLY A 165 15.08 12.02 1.98
C GLY A 165 14.13 11.13 1.19
N ARG A 166 14.66 10.15 0.42
CA ARG A 166 13.84 9.13 -0.28
C ARG A 166 12.87 8.47 0.70
N PRO A 167 11.68 7.99 0.34
CA PRO A 167 10.83 7.30 1.31
C PRO A 167 11.56 6.06 1.87
N PRO A 168 11.35 5.65 3.14
CA PRO A 168 11.89 4.40 3.64
C PRO A 168 11.05 3.30 3.02
N LEU A 169 11.69 2.49 2.18
CA LEU A 169 11.01 1.49 1.37
C LEU A 169 11.22 0.09 1.95
N GLY A 170 10.18 -0.73 1.85
CA GLY A 170 10.23 -2.16 2.12
C GLY A 170 9.34 -2.93 1.16
N ILE A 171 9.48 -4.25 1.19
CA ILE A 171 8.56 -5.17 0.50
C ILE A 171 7.71 -5.83 1.56
N VAL A 172 6.40 -5.71 1.46
CA VAL A 172 5.48 -6.47 2.29
C VAL A 172 5.14 -7.79 1.61
N CYS A 173 5.22 -8.89 2.35
CA CYS A 173 4.52 -10.13 2.06
C CYS A 173 3.27 -10.19 2.93
N ALA A 174 2.12 -10.49 2.34
CA ALA A 174 0.85 -10.52 3.04
C ALA A 174 -0.05 -11.66 2.57
N GLN A 175 -0.67 -12.33 3.54
CA GLN A 175 -1.75 -13.31 3.40
C GLN A 175 -2.87 -12.90 4.38
N GLN A 176 -4.02 -13.58 4.33
CA GLN A 176 -5.12 -13.31 5.27
C GLN A 176 -4.59 -13.36 6.72
N ASP A 177 -4.74 -12.25 7.45
CA ASP A 177 -4.37 -12.06 8.85
C ASP A 177 -2.86 -12.12 9.20
N VAL A 178 -1.98 -12.28 8.21
CA VAL A 178 -0.52 -12.29 8.40
C VAL A 178 0.14 -11.38 7.39
N ALA A 179 0.93 -10.42 7.86
CA ALA A 179 1.75 -9.59 6.99
C ALA A 179 3.10 -9.29 7.64
N HIS A 180 4.14 -9.19 6.83
CA HIS A 180 5.47 -8.80 7.29
C HIS A 180 6.16 -7.92 6.25
N VAL A 181 6.87 -6.90 6.72
CA VAL A 181 7.63 -5.97 5.87
C VAL A 181 9.11 -6.31 5.99
N TYR A 182 9.71 -6.64 4.86
CA TYR A 182 11.14 -6.89 4.71
C TYR A 182 11.84 -5.65 4.15
N PRO A 183 13.10 -5.39 4.55
CA PRO A 183 13.97 -4.43 3.86
C PRO A 183 14.08 -4.74 2.36
N LEU A 184 14.15 -3.70 1.52
CA LEU A 184 14.32 -3.89 0.06
C LEU A 184 15.61 -4.64 -0.32
N SER A 185 16.63 -4.58 0.52
CA SER A 185 17.93 -5.21 0.28
C SER A 185 17.95 -6.71 0.54
N ASP A 186 16.89 -7.24 1.15
CA ASP A 186 16.85 -8.63 1.57
C ASP A 186 16.61 -9.54 0.37
N ASP A 187 17.15 -10.75 0.47
CA ASP A 187 17.04 -11.78 -0.54
C ASP A 187 15.60 -12.33 -0.62
N PRO A 188 14.93 -12.28 -1.78
CA PRO A 188 13.52 -12.66 -1.89
C PRO A 188 13.23 -14.11 -1.46
N GLU A 189 14.10 -15.06 -1.82
CA GLU A 189 13.94 -16.47 -1.46
C GLU A 189 13.88 -16.65 0.06
N ARG A 190 14.87 -16.08 0.78
CA ARG A 190 14.89 -16.09 2.25
C ARG A 190 13.68 -15.40 2.87
N CYS A 191 13.24 -14.27 2.30
CA CYS A 191 12.06 -13.58 2.79
C CYS A 191 10.80 -14.44 2.64
N LEU A 192 10.65 -15.16 1.52
CA LEU A 192 9.51 -16.03 1.27
C LEU A 192 9.52 -17.26 2.20
N GLU A 193 10.68 -17.88 2.42
CA GLU A 193 10.84 -18.98 3.39
C GLU A 193 10.48 -18.55 4.82
N ASP A 194 10.99 -17.41 5.28
CA ASP A 194 10.65 -16.85 6.59
C ASP A 194 9.14 -16.51 6.67
N PHE A 195 8.57 -15.96 5.62
CA PHE A 195 7.14 -15.62 5.59
C PHE A 195 6.27 -16.88 5.66
N GLU A 196 6.60 -17.94 4.94
CA GLU A 196 5.89 -19.22 4.99
C GLU A 196 5.92 -19.83 6.41
N ALA A 197 7.06 -19.76 7.08
CA ALA A 197 7.18 -20.20 8.47
C ALA A 197 6.27 -19.38 9.41
N ARG A 198 6.21 -18.05 9.23
CA ARG A 198 5.31 -17.18 10.00
C ARG A 198 3.84 -17.47 9.74
N ALA A 199 3.45 -17.66 8.48
CA ALA A 199 2.08 -17.98 8.10
C ALA A 199 1.64 -19.33 8.68
N SER A 200 2.52 -20.34 8.61
CA SER A 200 2.29 -21.67 9.18
C SER A 200 2.11 -21.62 10.71
N GLU A 201 2.97 -20.85 11.40
CA GLU A 201 2.86 -20.65 12.84
C GLU A 201 1.57 -19.95 13.23
N HIS A 202 1.17 -18.91 12.48
CA HIS A 202 -0.09 -18.22 12.70
C HIS A 202 -1.29 -19.14 12.50
N ALA A 203 -1.31 -19.93 11.42
CA ALA A 203 -2.39 -20.87 11.13
C ALA A 203 -2.55 -21.91 12.26
N ARG A 204 -1.43 -22.43 12.78
CA ARG A 204 -1.43 -23.36 13.92
C ARG A 204 -2.02 -22.73 15.18
N ARG A 205 -1.58 -21.53 15.56
CA ARG A 205 -2.13 -20.80 16.73
C ARG A 205 -3.61 -20.47 16.56
N THR A 206 -4.03 -20.11 15.36
CA THR A 206 -5.44 -19.82 15.07
C THR A 206 -6.30 -21.07 15.20
N ALA A 207 -5.84 -22.22 14.69
CA ALA A 207 -6.54 -23.50 14.85
C ALA A 207 -6.65 -23.93 16.34
N GLU A 208 -5.57 -23.78 17.11
CA GLU A 208 -5.57 -24.06 18.56
C GLU A 208 -6.57 -23.15 19.30
N ARG A 209 -6.60 -21.85 18.97
CA ARG A 209 -7.55 -20.90 19.57
C ARG A 209 -9.00 -21.23 19.22
N LEU A 210 -9.29 -21.58 17.97
CA LEU A 210 -10.65 -21.96 17.55
C LEU A 210 -11.12 -23.22 18.27
N THR A 211 -10.27 -24.24 18.37
CA THR A 211 -10.55 -25.48 19.11
C THR A 211 -10.85 -25.19 20.59
N HIS A 212 -10.08 -24.27 21.19
CA HIS A 212 -10.31 -23.85 22.57
C HIS A 212 -11.64 -23.11 22.75
N GLN A 213 -11.99 -22.23 21.80
CA GLN A 213 -13.27 -21.52 21.79
C GLN A 213 -14.45 -22.47 21.64
N GLU A 214 -14.38 -23.43 20.72
CA GLU A 214 -15.41 -24.47 20.53
C GLU A 214 -15.61 -25.29 21.81
N THR A 215 -14.52 -25.72 22.46
CA THR A 215 -14.57 -26.44 23.74
C THR A 215 -15.20 -25.58 24.84
N SER A 216 -14.88 -24.29 24.89
CA SER A 216 -15.46 -23.36 25.86
C SER A 216 -16.97 -23.19 25.67
N VAL A 217 -17.42 -23.03 24.41
CA VAL A 217 -18.85 -22.95 24.07
C VAL A 217 -19.57 -24.24 24.44
N GLN A 218 -18.99 -25.40 24.11
CA GLN A 218 -19.57 -26.70 24.47
C GLN A 218 -19.74 -26.84 25.98
N ARG A 219 -18.71 -26.50 26.78
CA ARG A 219 -18.80 -26.52 28.25
C ARG A 219 -19.83 -25.54 28.78
N PHE A 220 -19.93 -24.34 28.19
CA PHE A 220 -20.95 -23.38 28.57
C PHE A 220 -22.35 -23.92 28.28
N LEU A 221 -22.59 -24.54 27.12
CA LEU A 221 -23.88 -25.17 26.81
C LEU A 221 -24.21 -26.33 27.77
N GLU A 222 -23.23 -27.16 28.12
CA GLU A 222 -23.39 -28.25 29.10
C GLU A 222 -23.75 -27.73 30.50
N LEU A 223 -23.11 -26.64 30.95
CA LEU A 223 -23.43 -26.00 32.23
C LEU A 223 -24.84 -25.40 32.26
N ASN A 224 -25.40 -25.04 31.10
CA ASN A 224 -26.71 -24.41 30.97
C ASN A 224 -27.78 -25.36 30.42
N GLY A 225 -27.47 -26.65 30.24
CA GLY A 225 -28.38 -27.69 29.78
C GLY A 225 -29.17 -28.34 30.93
N ASP A 226 -30.49 -28.49 30.72
CA ASP A 226 -31.54 -29.10 31.56
C ASP A 226 -31.95 -28.43 32.89
N ASP A 227 -31.28 -27.37 33.37
CA ASP A 227 -31.69 -26.68 34.61
C ASP A 227 -31.72 -25.14 34.50
N PHE A 228 -31.88 -24.61 33.28
CA PHE A 228 -32.03 -23.16 33.07
C PHE A 228 -33.45 -22.71 33.41
N ALA A 229 -33.72 -22.48 34.70
CA ALA A 229 -34.86 -21.67 35.12
C ALA A 229 -34.64 -20.22 34.63
N PRO A 230 -35.55 -19.65 33.83
CA PRO A 230 -35.40 -18.27 33.38
C PRO A 230 -35.47 -17.34 34.60
N THR A 231 -34.36 -16.71 34.94
CA THR A 231 -34.36 -15.57 35.85
C THR A 231 -34.95 -14.38 35.10
N GLY A 232 -36.09 -13.89 35.59
CA GLY A 232 -36.84 -12.76 35.04
C GLY A 232 -36.19 -11.40 35.21
#